data_AF-A0A3M1PDJ9-F1
#
_entry.id   AF-A0A3M1PDJ9-F1
#
_cell.length_a   1.000
_cell.length_b   1.000
_cell.length_c   1.000
_cell.angle_alpha   90.00
_cell.angle_beta   90.00
_cell.angle_gamma   90.00
#
_symmetry.space_group_name_H-M   'P 1'
#
loop_
_entity.id
_entity.type
_entity.pdbx_description
1 polymer ?
#
loop_
_entity_poly.entity_id
_entity_poly.type
_entity_poly.pdbx_seq_one_letter_code
_entity_poly.pdbx_strand_id
1 'polypeptide(L)'
;MSELREVVIASACRTPIGAFQGALSSIAAPKLGSIAIREALSRAGLTGEDVSEVIMGEVLTAGVGQAPARQAALGAGIPNSVPCLTINKVCGSG
;
A
#
# COMPACT_ATOMS: atom_id res chain seq x y z
N MET A 1 -23.25 -6.55 -19.09
CA MET A 1 -21.89 -6.10 -18.68
C MET A 1 -21.44 -4.82 -19.42
N SER A 2 -22.34 -4.03 -20.03
CA SER A 2 -21.99 -2.83 -20.80
C SER A 2 -22.20 -1.50 -20.05
N GLU A 3 -22.29 -1.51 -18.71
CA GLU A 3 -22.35 -0.29 -17.88
C GLU A 3 -21.45 -0.40 -16.64
N LEU A 4 -20.18 -0.77 -16.83
CA LEU A 4 -19.16 -0.63 -15.78
C LEU A 4 -18.29 0.59 -16.11
N ARG A 5 -17.95 1.38 -15.10
CA ARG A 5 -16.96 2.46 -15.27
C ARG A 5 -15.63 1.84 -15.69
N GLU A 6 -14.98 2.45 -16.67
CA GLU A 6 -13.64 2.06 -17.08
C GLU A 6 -12.65 2.28 -15.94
N VAL A 7 -11.78 1.30 -15.69
CA VAL A 7 -10.74 1.35 -14.66
C VAL A 7 -9.38 1.41 -15.33
N VAL A 8 -8.57 2.37 -14.93
CA VAL A 8 -7.23 2.62 -15.48
C VAL A 8 -6.18 2.62 -14.38
N ILE A 9 -4.94 2.26 -14.72
CA ILE A 9 -3.78 2.37 -13.81
C ILE A 9 -3.10 3.71 -14.09
N ALA A 10 -3.23 4.66 -13.16
CA ALA A 10 -2.62 5.99 -13.29
C ALA A 10 -1.09 5.95 -13.10
N SER A 11 -0.59 5.06 -12.23
CA SER A 11 0.84 4.83 -12.03
C SER A 11 1.09 3.49 -11.33
N ALA A 12 2.34 3.00 -11.38
CA ALA A 12 2.79 1.84 -10.62
C ALA A 12 4.27 1.98 -10.25
N CYS A 13 4.63 1.52 -9.05
CA CYS A 13 6.01 1.44 -8.60
C CYS A 13 6.17 0.42 -7.46
N ARG A 14 7.40 0.13 -7.07
CA ARG A 14 7.73 -0.76 -5.96
C ARG A 14 9.03 -0.35 -5.27
N THR A 15 9.24 -0.83 -4.05
CA THR A 15 10.55 -0.82 -3.42
C THR A 15 11.50 -1.82 -4.12
N PRO A 16 12.82 -1.72 -3.90
CA PRO A 16 13.72 -2.84 -4.12
C PRO A 16 13.26 -4.08 -3.31
N ILE A 17 13.60 -5.27 -3.79
CA ILE A 17 13.34 -6.52 -3.07
C ILE A 17 14.61 -6.87 -2.29
N GLY A 18 14.50 -6.91 -0.96
CA GLY A 18 15.59 -7.32 -0.08
C GLY A 18 15.62 -8.84 0.13
N ALA A 19 16.82 -9.42 0.23
CA ALA A 19 16.96 -10.81 0.68
C ALA A 19 16.57 -10.96 2.16
N PHE A 20 16.24 -12.19 2.58
CA PHE A 20 15.97 -12.50 3.98
C PHE A 20 17.16 -12.11 4.87
N GLN A 21 16.90 -11.38 5.95
CA GLN A 21 17.92 -10.75 6.81
C GLN A 21 18.92 -9.83 6.06
N GLY A 22 18.54 -9.32 4.90
CA GLY A 22 19.37 -8.45 4.06
C GLY A 22 19.11 -6.95 4.26
N ALA A 23 19.33 -6.19 3.18
CA ALA A 23 19.41 -4.73 3.19
C ALA A 23 18.16 -3.98 3.69
N LEU A 24 16.97 -4.59 3.64
CA LEU A 24 15.71 -3.97 4.08
C LEU A 24 15.16 -4.58 5.38
N SER A 25 15.91 -5.48 6.02
CA SER A 25 15.43 -6.26 7.18
C SER A 25 15.07 -5.41 8.41
N SER A 26 15.64 -4.22 8.56
CA SER A 26 15.36 -3.30 9.66
C SER A 26 14.11 -2.44 9.43
N ILE A 27 13.42 -2.58 8.30
CA ILE A 27 12.28 -1.75 7.92
C ILE A 27 11.00 -2.59 8.03
N ALA A 28 10.05 -2.13 8.85
CA ALA A 28 8.75 -2.78 8.99
C ALA A 28 7.94 -2.77 7.68
N ALA A 29 7.13 -3.81 7.46
CA ALA A 29 6.34 -3.97 6.23
C ALA A 29 5.45 -2.76 5.90
N PRO A 30 4.69 -2.16 6.85
CA PRO A 30 3.89 -0.98 6.54
C PRO A 30 4.72 0.21 6.08
N LYS A 31 5.97 0.36 6.56
CA LYS A 31 6.86 1.45 6.14
C LYS A 31 7.32 1.27 4.69
N LEU A 32 7.59 0.03 4.26
CA LEU A 32 7.86 -0.28 2.85
C LEU A 32 6.63 0.03 1.98
N GLY A 33 5.44 -0.35 2.46
CA GLY A 33 4.15 0.00 1.83
C GLY A 33 3.95 1.50 1.68
N SER A 34 4.21 2.28 2.74
CA SER A 34 4.12 3.75 2.71
C SER A 34 5.01 4.39 1.65
N ILE A 35 6.23 3.87 1.47
CA ILE A 35 7.18 4.37 0.47
C ILE A 35 6.63 4.13 -0.93
N ALA A 36 6.15 2.90 -1.20
CA ALA A 36 5.59 2.55 -2.51
C ALA A 36 4.31 3.35 -2.82
N ILE A 37 3.39 3.50 -1.86
CA ILE A 37 2.14 4.26 -2.04
C ILE A 37 2.45 5.73 -2.34
N ARG A 38 3.32 6.37 -1.54
CA ARG A 38 3.69 7.78 -1.72
C ARG A 38 4.30 8.05 -3.09
N GLU A 39 5.20 7.18 -3.52
CA GLU A 39 5.86 7.29 -4.82
C GLU A 39 4.87 7.07 -5.97
N ALA A 40 3.93 6.13 -5.84
CA ALA A 40 2.89 5.92 -6.84
C ALA A 40 2.01 7.16 -7.02
N LEU A 41 1.53 7.76 -5.92
CA LEU A 41 0.77 9.01 -5.97
C LEU A 41 1.57 10.14 -6.62
N SER A 42 2.84 10.31 -6.23
CA SER A 42 3.71 11.33 -6.82
C SER A 42 3.90 11.15 -8.33
N ARG A 43 4.06 9.92 -8.82
CA ARG A 43 4.19 9.64 -10.27
C ARG A 43 2.91 9.88 -11.04
N ALA A 44 1.76 9.68 -10.39
CA ALA A 44 0.45 9.98 -10.95
C ALA A 44 0.11 11.48 -10.90
N GLY A 45 0.91 12.30 -10.22
CA GLY A 45 0.60 13.71 -9.99
C GLY A 45 -0.57 13.93 -9.01
N LEU A 46 -0.82 12.97 -8.12
CA LEU A 46 -1.91 12.96 -7.15
C LEU A 46 -1.39 13.20 -5.72
N THR A 47 -2.27 13.65 -4.84
CA THR A 47 -1.98 13.77 -3.41
C THR A 47 -2.75 12.73 -2.59
N GLY A 48 -2.52 12.69 -1.28
CA GLY A 48 -3.22 11.76 -0.40
C GLY A 48 -4.72 12.02 -0.33
N GLU A 49 -5.13 13.28 -0.51
CA GLU A 49 -6.52 13.76 -0.52
C GLU A 49 -7.33 13.22 -1.70
N ASP A 50 -6.68 12.86 -2.80
CA ASP A 50 -7.34 12.27 -3.98
C ASP A 50 -7.71 10.80 -3.77
N VAL A 51 -7.18 10.15 -2.73
CA VAL A 51 -7.39 8.73 -2.46
C VAL A 51 -8.71 8.50 -1.73
N SER A 52 -9.57 7.64 -2.29
CA SER A 52 -10.85 7.28 -1.67
C SER A 52 -10.79 6.04 -0.78
N GLU A 53 -9.88 5.10 -1.05
CA GLU A 53 -9.71 3.87 -0.28
C GLU A 53 -8.30 3.28 -0.52
N VAL A 54 -7.75 2.59 0.49
CA VAL A 54 -6.49 1.84 0.35
C VAL A 54 -6.73 0.36 0.62
N ILE A 55 -6.42 -0.48 -0.36
CA ILE A 55 -6.41 -1.94 -0.22
C ILE A 55 -4.96 -2.40 -0.37
N MET A 56 -4.41 -3.06 0.66
CA MET A 56 -3.02 -3.52 0.67
C MET A 56 -2.93 -4.98 1.13
N GLY A 57 -2.17 -5.78 0.38
CA GLY A 57 -1.91 -7.18 0.72
C GLY A 57 -0.82 -7.34 1.77
N GLU A 58 -1.07 -8.13 2.81
CA GLU A 58 -0.05 -8.58 3.76
C GLU A 58 -0.40 -9.94 4.36
N VAL A 59 0.50 -10.92 4.22
CA VAL A 59 0.23 -12.31 4.61
C VAL A 59 0.56 -12.57 6.09
N LEU A 60 1.77 -12.22 6.51
CA LEU A 60 2.29 -12.50 7.85
C LEU A 60 2.22 -11.25 8.71
N THR A 61 1.05 -10.97 9.26
CA THR A 61 0.77 -9.72 10.00
C THR A 61 1.11 -9.79 11.49
N ALA A 62 1.51 -10.96 12.00
CA ALA A 62 1.88 -11.14 13.40
C ALA A 62 3.09 -10.24 13.75
N GLY A 63 2.95 -9.44 14.81
CA GLY A 63 4.00 -8.51 15.25
C GLY A 63 4.06 -7.17 14.49
N VAL A 64 3.20 -6.96 13.49
CA VAL A 64 3.17 -5.71 12.69
C VAL A 64 2.32 -4.61 13.33
N GLY A 65 1.45 -4.98 14.28
CA GLY A 65 0.52 -4.05 14.93
C GLY A 65 -0.82 -3.95 14.21
N GLN A 66 -1.66 -3.01 14.63
CA GLN A 66 -3.04 -2.90 14.14
C GLN A 66 -3.09 -2.39 12.70
N ALA A 67 -3.91 -3.02 11.86
CA ALA A 67 -4.27 -2.57 10.50
C ALA A 67 -3.06 -2.15 9.62
N PRO A 68 -2.24 -3.10 9.12
CA PRO A 68 -1.05 -2.79 8.32
C PRO A 68 -1.28 -1.85 7.13
N ALA A 69 -2.37 -2.03 6.38
CA ALA A 69 -2.75 -1.12 5.28
C ALA A 69 -2.97 0.31 5.76
N ARG A 70 -3.56 0.48 6.95
CA ARG A 70 -3.80 1.79 7.56
C ARG A 70 -2.49 2.44 8.01
N GLN A 71 -1.58 1.68 8.61
CA GLN A 71 -0.24 2.16 8.95
C GLN A 71 0.51 2.62 7.70
N ALA A 72 0.43 1.84 6.61
CA ALA A 72 1.05 2.19 5.33
C ALA A 72 0.45 3.47 4.73
N ALA A 73 -0.88 3.60 4.71
CA ALA A 73 -1.60 4.77 4.19
C ALA A 73 -1.25 6.05 4.97
N LEU A 74 -1.32 6.02 6.31
CA LEU A 74 -0.95 7.16 7.15
C LEU A 74 0.53 7.55 6.94
N GLY A 75 1.43 6.56 6.88
CA GLY A 75 2.84 6.79 6.61
C GLY A 75 3.12 7.27 5.17
N ALA A 76 2.18 7.16 4.24
CA ALA A 76 2.25 7.72 2.89
C ALA A 76 1.70 9.16 2.80
N GLY A 77 1.08 9.68 3.86
CA GLY A 77 0.44 11.00 3.86
C GLY A 77 -1.02 10.98 3.42
N ILE A 78 -1.67 9.82 3.40
CA ILE A 78 -3.10 9.72 3.09
C ILE A 78 -3.91 10.13 4.35
N PRO A 79 -4.97 10.96 4.22
CA PRO A 79 -5.77 11.42 5.34
C PRO A 79 -6.38 10.30 6.18
N ASN A 80 -6.57 10.57 7.47
CA ASN A 80 -7.16 9.61 8.41
C ASN A 80 -8.65 9.32 8.14
N SER A 81 -9.34 10.12 7.30
CA SER A 81 -10.71 9.86 6.87
C SER A 81 -10.81 8.72 5.85
N VAL A 82 -9.71 8.39 5.16
CA VAL A 82 -9.71 7.38 4.08
C VAL A 82 -9.75 5.97 4.67
N PRO A 83 -10.75 5.14 4.33
CA PRO A 83 -10.82 3.75 4.79
C PRO A 83 -9.66 2.92 4.24
N CYS A 84 -9.22 1.93 5.02
CA CYS A 84 -8.13 1.03 4.62
C CYS A 84 -8.48 -0.43 4.94
N LEU A 85 -8.19 -1.32 4.01
CA LEU A 85 -8.38 -2.77 4.15
C LEU A 85 -7.04 -3.48 3.96
N THR A 86 -6.66 -4.29 4.96
CA THR A 86 -5.56 -5.25 4.81
C THR A 86 -6.16 -6.57 4.32
N ILE A 87 -5.73 -7.06 3.16
CA ILE A 87 -6.22 -8.32 2.59
C ILE A 87 -5.16 -9.41 2.69
N ASN A 88 -5.62 -10.64 2.94
CA ASN A 88 -4.77 -11.82 2.95
C ASN A 88 -5.40 -12.93 2.10
N LYS A 89 -4.80 -13.14 0.93
CA LYS A 89 -5.03 -14.28 0.03
C LYS A 89 -3.70 -14.96 -0.27
N VAL A 90 -2.86 -15.14 0.76
CA VAL A 90 -1.51 -15.69 0.68
C VAL A 90 -0.70 -14.97 -0.43
N CYS A 91 -0.08 -15.67 -1.36
CA CYS A 91 0.73 -15.06 -2.43
C CYS A 91 -0.09 -14.16 -3.40
N GLY A 92 -1.42 -14.29 -3.42
CA GLY A 92 -2.32 -13.47 -4.24
C GLY A 92 -2.98 -12.32 -3.48
N SER A 93 -2.34 -11.84 -2.40
CA SER A 93 -2.85 -10.72 -1.60
C SER A 93 -2.61 -9.35 -2.24
N GLY A 94 -1.63 -9.24 -3.14
CA GLY A 94 -1.29 -8.01 -3.86
C GLY A 94 -1.64 -8.10 -5.33
#